data_AF-A0AAW7B2H6-F1
#
_entry.id   AF-A0AAW7B2H6-F1
#
_cell.length_a   1.000
_cell.length_b   1.000
_cell.length_c   1.000
_cell.angle_alpha   90.00
_cell.angle_beta   90.00
_cell.angle_gamma   90.00
#
_symmetry.space_group_name_H-M   'P 1'
#
loop_
_entity.id
_entity.type
_entity.pdbx_description
1 polymer ?
#
loop_
_entity_poly.entity_id
_entity_poly.type
_entity_poly.pdbx_seq_one_letter_code
_entity_poly.pdbx_strand_id
1 'polypeptide(L)'
;MEASYAAGLKKRRTPLHELKNAWSKASEVERRQFIEWAYREKLPITATVLPEHLALPGPVASNRCLADWAIERIRIIQQRRSLSHSDLMDELGFPRKDVSIRYAMHSGYQLRPRLIAALTKWLAENSGV
;
A
#
# COMPACT_ATOMS: atom_id res chain seq x y z
N MET A 1 16.47 -15.83 -35.41
CA MET A 1 15.23 -15.66 -34.61
C MET A 1 14.72 -14.22 -34.75
N GLU A 2 14.65 -13.69 -35.99
CA GLU A 2 14.50 -12.24 -36.24
C GLU A 2 13.22 -11.86 -37.03
N ALA A 3 12.57 -12.81 -37.70
CA ALA A 3 11.41 -12.51 -38.56
C ALA A 3 10.11 -12.17 -37.80
N SER A 4 9.96 -12.58 -36.53
CA SER A 4 8.72 -12.42 -35.76
C SER A 4 8.56 -11.07 -35.05
N TYR A 5 9.60 -10.23 -35.02
CA TYR A 5 9.53 -8.89 -34.41
C TYR A 5 9.17 -7.80 -35.43
N ALA A 6 9.52 -7.99 -36.71
CA ALA A 6 9.21 -7.03 -37.78
C ALA A 6 7.71 -6.97 -38.14
N ALA A 7 6.95 -8.03 -37.81
CA ALA A 7 5.52 -8.13 -38.14
C ALA A 7 4.55 -7.55 -37.09
N GLY A 8 5.05 -6.92 -36.01
CA GLY A 8 4.18 -6.29 -34.99
C GLY A 8 3.34 -7.24 -34.13
N LEU A 9 3.47 -8.56 -34.29
CA LEU A 9 2.62 -9.57 -33.65
C LEU A 9 2.90 -9.80 -32.16
N LYS A 10 3.99 -9.24 -31.61
CA LYS A 10 4.34 -9.38 -30.18
C LYS A 10 4.91 -8.08 -29.62
N LYS A 11 4.29 -7.53 -28.57
CA LYS A 11 4.90 -6.44 -27.78
C LYS A 11 6.20 -6.97 -27.16
N ARG A 12 7.33 -6.32 -27.47
CA ARG A 12 8.60 -6.60 -26.78
C ARG A 12 8.39 -6.39 -25.29
N ARG A 13 8.66 -7.42 -24.49
CA ARG A 13 8.57 -7.31 -23.04
C ARG A 13 9.62 -6.31 -22.59
N THR A 14 9.19 -5.33 -21.80
CA THR A 14 10.11 -4.32 -21.27
C THR A 14 10.98 -4.97 -20.18
N PRO A 15 12.19 -4.44 -19.91
CA PRO A 15 13.01 -4.92 -18.80
C PRO A 15 12.27 -4.93 -17.46
N LEU A 16 11.40 -3.94 -17.22
CA LEU A 16 10.54 -3.89 -16.04
C LEU A 16 9.53 -5.05 -15.99
N HIS A 17 8.94 -5.42 -17.13
CA HIS A 17 8.03 -6.55 -17.20
C HIS A 17 8.76 -7.86 -16.87
N GLU A 18 9.99 -8.03 -17.38
CA GLU A 18 10.80 -9.20 -17.07
C GLU A 18 11.22 -9.25 -15.59
N LEU A 19 11.58 -8.11 -14.99
CA LEU A 19 11.89 -8.05 -13.56
C LEU A 19 10.68 -8.44 -12.70
N LYS A 20 9.48 -7.93 -13.02
CA LYS A 20 8.24 -8.30 -12.31
C LYS A 20 7.92 -9.78 -12.44
N ASN A 21 8.06 -10.32 -13.65
CA ASN A 21 7.84 -11.74 -13.94
C ASN A 21 8.86 -12.62 -13.20
N ALA A 22 10.15 -12.31 -13.26
CA ALA A 22 11.20 -13.01 -12.55
C ALA A 22 11.01 -12.96 -11.03
N TRP A 23 10.67 -11.78 -10.48
CA TRP A 23 10.37 -11.61 -9.07
C TRP A 23 9.20 -12.50 -8.62
N SER A 24 8.13 -12.57 -9.41
CA SER A 24 6.96 -13.40 -9.09
C SER A 24 7.28 -14.90 -9.05
N LYS A 25 8.25 -15.34 -9.86
CA LYS A 25 8.68 -16.75 -9.95
C LYS A 25 9.78 -17.13 -8.97
N ALA A 26 10.54 -16.16 -8.47
CA ALA A 26 11.61 -16.39 -7.51
C ALA A 26 11.07 -16.91 -6.17
N SER A 27 11.81 -17.86 -5.59
CA SER A 27 11.61 -18.35 -4.23
C SER A 27 11.93 -17.27 -3.19
N GLU A 28 11.52 -17.50 -1.94
CA GLU A 28 11.78 -16.58 -0.84
C GLU A 28 13.29 -16.37 -0.60
N VAL A 29 14.10 -17.42 -0.75
CA VAL A 29 15.55 -17.37 -0.60
C VAL A 29 16.18 -16.48 -1.68
N GLU A 30 15.78 -16.67 -2.95
CA GLU A 30 16.30 -15.88 -4.07
C GLU A 30 15.91 -14.40 -3.97
N ARG A 31 14.69 -14.11 -3.49
CA ARG A 31 14.26 -12.72 -3.23
C ARG A 31 15.09 -12.06 -2.14
N ARG A 32 15.39 -12.77 -1.04
CA ARG A 32 16.23 -12.25 0.04
C ARG A 32 17.66 -11.98 -0.44
N GLN A 33 18.24 -12.90 -1.20
CA GLN A 33 19.58 -12.72 -1.78
C GLN A 33 19.64 -11.50 -2.71
N PHE A 34 18.59 -11.29 -3.52
CA PHE A 34 18.50 -10.10 -4.39
C PHE A 34 18.43 -8.80 -3.59
N ILE A 35 17.63 -8.76 -2.51
CA ILE A 35 17.52 -7.60 -1.62
C ILE A 35 18.87 -7.31 -0.93
N GLU A 36 19.53 -8.34 -0.40
CA GLU A 36 20.83 -8.21 0.26
C GLU A 36 21.90 -7.66 -0.70
N TRP A 37 21.94 -8.19 -1.92
CA TRP A 37 22.79 -7.66 -2.98
C TRP A 37 22.49 -6.18 -3.26
N ALA A 38 21.21 -5.80 -3.42
CA ALA A 38 20.83 -4.43 -3.71
C ALA A 38 21.26 -3.44 -2.62
N TYR A 39 21.17 -3.83 -1.34
CA TYR A 39 21.67 -3.04 -0.22
C TYR A 39 23.20 -2.93 -0.22
N ARG A 40 23.91 -4.02 -0.51
CA ARG A 40 25.38 -4.05 -0.58
C ARG A 40 25.92 -3.16 -1.69
N GLU A 41 25.30 -3.21 -2.86
CA GLU A 41 25.68 -2.38 -4.02
C GLU A 41 25.36 -0.90 -3.83
N LYS A 42 24.75 -0.53 -2.69
CA LYS A 42 24.25 0.83 -2.42
C LYS A 42 23.51 1.38 -3.64
N LEU A 43 22.72 0.52 -4.29
CA LEU A 43 21.84 1.00 -5.34
C LEU A 43 21.08 2.16 -4.71
N PRO A 44 20.95 3.29 -5.42
CA PRO A 44 20.03 4.31 -4.99
C PRO A 44 18.65 3.65 -5.05
N ILE A 45 18.28 2.99 -3.97
CA ILE A 45 16.91 2.83 -3.55
C ILE A 45 16.56 4.27 -3.21
N THR A 46 16.28 5.05 -4.24
CA THR A 46 15.33 6.13 -4.13
C THR A 46 14.08 5.38 -3.74
N ALA A 47 13.93 5.11 -2.43
CA ALA A 47 12.64 4.97 -1.81
C ALA A 47 11.88 6.10 -2.45
N THR A 48 10.93 5.73 -3.32
CA THR A 48 10.22 6.68 -4.16
C THR A 48 9.87 7.80 -3.21
N VAL A 49 10.54 8.96 -3.34
CA VAL A 49 10.20 10.13 -2.56
C VAL A 49 8.93 10.59 -3.25
N LEU A 50 7.87 9.82 -3.02
CA LEU A 50 6.54 10.33 -3.06
C LEU A 50 6.63 11.52 -2.13
N PRO A 51 6.22 12.70 -2.59
CA PRO A 51 6.27 13.91 -1.77
C PRO A 51 5.84 13.59 -0.34
N GLU A 52 6.48 14.14 0.70
CA GLU A 52 6.22 13.79 2.12
C GLU A 52 4.71 13.78 2.49
N HIS A 53 3.89 14.51 1.73
CA HIS A 53 2.44 14.55 1.85
C HIS A 53 1.67 13.40 1.16
N LEU A 54 2.35 12.45 0.51
CA LEU A 54 1.76 11.31 -0.22
C LEU A 54 2.32 9.97 0.26
N ALA A 55 3.53 9.95 0.83
CA ALA A 55 4.14 8.72 1.34
C ALA A 55 3.48 8.31 2.66
N LEU A 56 2.61 7.29 2.61
CA LEU A 56 2.19 6.59 3.82
C LEU A 56 3.46 6.02 4.50
N PRO A 57 3.68 6.26 5.82
CA PRO A 57 4.87 5.83 6.58
C PRO A 57 5.21 4.33 6.53
N GLY A 58 4.31 3.51 6.00
CA GLY A 58 4.44 2.06 5.90
C GLY A 58 3.12 1.41 5.51
N PRO A 59 2.97 0.09 5.68
CA PRO A 59 1.68 -0.58 5.52
C PRO A 59 0.67 -0.04 6.55
N VAL A 60 -0.55 0.26 6.09
CA VAL A 60 -1.67 0.79 6.92
C VAL A 60 -2.08 -0.22 8.00
N ALA A 61 -1.88 -1.51 7.73
CA ALA A 61 -2.13 -2.57 8.68
C ALA A 61 -0.95 -3.55 8.72
N SER A 62 -0.53 -3.91 9.92
CA SER A 62 0.43 -4.98 10.20
C SER A 62 -0.33 -6.13 10.84
N ASN A 63 -0.24 -7.35 10.31
CA ASN A 63 -1.01 -8.51 10.78
C ASN A 63 -2.53 -8.29 10.88
N ARG A 64 -3.11 -7.53 9.93
CA ARG A 64 -4.53 -7.11 9.90
C ARG A 64 -4.95 -6.15 11.01
N CYS A 65 -4.05 -5.77 11.89
CA CYS A 65 -4.26 -4.73 12.89
C CYS A 65 -3.83 -3.39 12.30
N LEU A 66 -4.55 -2.32 12.61
CA LEU A 66 -4.17 -0.97 12.21
C LEU A 66 -2.79 -0.63 12.78
N ALA A 67 -1.92 -0.06 11.95
CA ALA A 67 -0.63 0.45 12.41
C ALA A 67 -0.84 1.75 13.21
N ASP A 68 -0.02 2.00 14.22
CA ASP A 68 -0.16 3.16 15.11
C ASP A 68 -0.10 4.50 14.36
N TRP A 69 0.75 4.60 13.33
CA TRP A 69 0.82 5.79 12.48
C TRP A 69 -0.49 6.03 11.71
N ALA A 70 -1.18 4.96 11.30
CA ALA A 70 -2.43 5.06 10.56
C ALA A 70 -3.58 5.47 11.49
N ILE A 71 -3.58 5.00 12.74
CA ILE A 71 -4.52 5.44 13.77
C ILE A 71 -4.39 6.94 14.00
N GLU A 72 -3.16 7.43 14.15
CA GLU A 72 -2.91 8.85 14.37
C GLU A 72 -3.30 9.70 13.15
N ARG A 73 -2.99 9.23 11.94
CA ARG A 73 -3.40 9.93 10.71
C ARG A 73 -4.92 10.01 10.56
N ILE A 74 -5.64 8.93 10.88
CA ILE A 74 -7.11 8.92 10.89
C ILE A 74 -7.64 9.95 11.88
N ARG A 75 -7.08 10.03 13.10
CA ARG A 75 -7.49 11.02 14.11
C ARG A 75 -7.29 12.45 13.62
N ILE A 76 -6.13 12.75 13.02
CA ILE A 76 -5.83 14.07 12.46
C ILE A 76 -6.84 14.46 11.38
N ILE A 77 -7.12 13.56 10.43
CA ILE A 77 -8.09 13.83 9.36
C ILE A 77 -9.51 14.00 9.93
N GLN A 78 -9.90 13.16 10.91
CA GLN A 78 -11.19 13.30 11.59
C GLN A 78 -11.31 14.65 12.30
N GLN A 79 -10.27 15.11 13.00
CA GLN A 79 -10.26 16.42 13.65
C GLN A 79 -10.28 17.58 12.64
N ARG A 80 -9.44 17.54 11.60
CA ARG A 80 -9.35 18.60 10.59
C ARG A 80 -10.65 18.76 9.79
N ARG A 81 -11.32 17.65 9.48
CA ARG A 81 -12.56 17.62 8.69
C ARG A 81 -13.82 17.53 9.55
N SER A 82 -13.69 17.54 10.89
CA SER A 82 -14.80 17.32 11.83
C SER A 82 -15.65 16.07 11.48
N LEU A 83 -15.00 15.01 10.99
CA LEU A 83 -15.68 13.78 10.59
C LEU A 83 -16.01 12.93 11.81
N SER A 84 -17.28 12.57 11.94
CA SER A 84 -17.68 11.55 12.91
C SER A 84 -17.23 10.15 12.45
N HIS A 85 -17.22 9.19 13.37
CA HIS A 85 -16.99 7.78 13.02
C HIS A 85 -17.95 7.28 11.93
N SER A 86 -19.22 7.70 12.01
CA SER A 86 -20.25 7.34 11.04
C SER A 86 -19.92 7.86 9.64
N ASP A 87 -19.44 9.09 9.55
CA ASP A 87 -19.09 9.73 8.27
C ASP A 87 -17.84 9.09 7.67
N LEU A 88 -16.85 8.75 8.50
CA LEU A 88 -15.68 8.01 8.05
C LEU A 88 -16.05 6.62 7.48
N MET A 89 -16.97 5.90 8.13
CA MET A 89 -17.45 4.62 7.60
C MET A 89 -18.23 4.80 6.28
N ASP A 90 -19.00 5.89 6.15
CA ASP A 90 -19.73 6.25 4.93
C ASP A 90 -18.76 6.53 3.78
N GLU A 91 -17.70 7.31 4.01
CA GLU A 91 -16.66 7.62 3.02
C GLU A 91 -15.87 6.37 2.60
N LEU A 92 -15.71 5.41 3.50
CA LEU A 92 -15.08 4.11 3.19
C LEU A 92 -16.02 3.15 2.45
N GLY A 93 -17.30 3.48 2.30
CA GLY A 93 -18.32 2.63 1.67
C GLY A 93 -18.78 1.47 2.55
N PHE A 94 -18.71 1.62 3.87
CA PHE A 94 -19.15 0.63 4.86
C PHE A 94 -20.36 1.15 5.67
N PRO A 95 -21.12 0.26 6.34
CA PRO A 95 -22.26 0.68 7.14
C PRO A 95 -21.84 1.64 8.26
N ARG A 96 -22.54 2.78 8.41
CA ARG A 96 -22.28 3.81 9.44
C ARG A 96 -22.23 3.28 10.88
N LYS A 97 -22.93 2.18 11.15
CA LYS A 97 -23.00 1.52 12.46
C LYS A 97 -21.86 0.52 12.71
N ASP A 98 -21.00 0.28 11.73
CA ASP A 98 -19.90 -0.67 11.85
C ASP A 98 -18.81 -0.09 12.76
N VAL A 99 -18.53 -0.81 13.85
CA VAL A 99 -17.61 -0.42 14.92
C VAL A 99 -16.20 -1.00 14.73
N SER A 100 -15.93 -1.69 13.62
CA SER A 100 -14.65 -2.38 13.36
C SER A 100 -13.45 -1.45 13.47
N ILE A 101 -13.53 -0.23 12.92
CA ILE A 101 -12.44 0.75 13.01
C ILE A 101 -12.25 1.24 14.45
N ARG A 102 -13.34 1.48 15.18
CA ARG A 102 -13.27 1.89 16.59
C ARG A 102 -12.57 0.85 17.45
N TYR A 103 -12.90 -0.42 17.26
CA TYR A 103 -12.22 -1.52 17.94
C TYR A 103 -10.77 -1.71 17.49
N ALA A 104 -10.48 -1.50 16.20
CA ALA A 104 -9.11 -1.58 15.70
C ALA A 104 -8.21 -0.46 16.24
N MET A 105 -8.77 0.73 16.48
CA MET A 105 -8.04 1.85 17.10
C MET A 105 -7.81 1.68 18.61
N HIS A 106 -8.68 0.97 19.33
CA HIS A 106 -8.58 0.82 20.79
C HIS A 106 -7.97 -0.49 21.27
N SER A 107 -8.13 -1.58 20.52
CA SER A 107 -7.83 -2.94 21.01
C SER A 107 -7.06 -3.79 20.01
N GLY A 108 -6.49 -3.19 18.95
CA GLY A 108 -5.75 -3.94 17.94
C GLY A 108 -6.59 -5.01 17.23
N TYR A 109 -7.88 -4.72 17.01
CA TYR A 109 -8.80 -5.63 16.33
C TYR A 109 -8.35 -5.93 14.89
N GLN A 110 -8.47 -7.19 14.47
CA GLN A 110 -8.14 -7.61 13.11
C GLN A 110 -9.20 -7.12 12.11
N LEU A 111 -8.82 -6.18 11.27
CA LEU A 111 -9.66 -5.65 10.22
C LEU A 111 -9.77 -6.63 9.04
N ARG A 112 -10.95 -6.61 8.40
CA ARG A 112 -11.17 -7.36 7.16
C ARG A 112 -10.28 -6.80 6.06
N PRO A 113 -9.69 -7.64 5.17
CA PRO A 113 -8.82 -7.17 4.08
C PRO A 113 -9.46 -6.11 3.19
N ARG A 114 -10.78 -6.22 2.94
CA ARG A 114 -11.54 -5.23 2.17
C ARG A 114 -11.57 -3.85 2.83
N LEU A 115 -11.67 -3.81 4.16
CA LEU A 115 -11.69 -2.57 4.94
C LEU A 115 -10.29 -1.94 4.99
N ILE A 116 -9.23 -2.76 5.09
CA ILE A 116 -7.84 -2.29 5.00
C ILE A 116 -7.55 -1.65 3.64
N ALA A 117 -8.01 -2.27 2.54
CA ALA A 117 -7.84 -1.74 1.20
C ALA A 117 -8.59 -0.40 1.00
N ALA A 118 -9.84 -0.33 1.46
CA ALA A 118 -10.62 0.92 1.43
C ALA A 118 -9.94 2.02 2.26
N LEU A 119 -9.44 1.68 3.45
CA LEU A 119 -8.77 2.62 4.34
C LEU A 119 -7.44 3.12 3.77
N THR A 120 -6.70 2.24 3.09
CA THR A 120 -5.46 2.61 2.39
C THR A 120 -5.73 3.59 1.25
N LYS A 121 -6.78 3.33 0.47
CA LYS A 121 -7.22 4.24 -0.59
C LYS A 121 -7.65 5.58 -0.01
N TRP A 122 -8.48 5.57 1.02
CA TRP A 122 -8.97 6.78 1.67
C TRP A 122 -7.84 7.62 2.30
N LEU A 123 -6.86 6.99 2.94
CA LEU A 123 -5.68 7.68 3.48
C LEU A 123 -4.81 8.30 2.39
N ALA A 124 -4.70 7.64 1.22
CA ALA A 124 -4.01 8.21 0.07
C ALA A 124 -4.78 9.39 -0.55
N GLU A 125 -6.10 9.35 -0.58
CA GLU A 125 -6.95 10.45 -1.07
C GLU A 125 -6.95 11.66 -0.12
N ASN A 126 -6.82 11.42 1.18
CA ASN A 126 -6.77 12.46 2.22
C ASN A 126 -5.34 12.81 2.64
N SER A 127 -4.34 12.45 1.84
CA SER A 127 -2.94 12.63 2.22
C SER A 127 -2.53 14.11 2.31
N GLY A 128 -3.20 14.99 1.57
CA GLY A 128 -2.99 16.45 1.57
C GLY A 128 -3.77 17.22 2.65
N VAL A 129 -4.55 16.53 3.50
CA VAL A 129 -5.32 17.14 4.60
C VAL A 129 -4.43 17.38 5.80
#